data_AF-D0GKC4-F1
#
_entry.id   AF-D0GKC4-F1
#
_cell.length_a   1.000
_cell.length_b   1.000
_cell.length_c   1.000
_cell.angle_alpha   90.00
_cell.angle_beta   90.00
_cell.angle_gamma   90.00
#
_symmetry.space_group_name_H-M   'P 1'
#
loop_
_entity.id
_entity.type
_entity.pdbx_description
1 polymer ?
#
loop_
_entity_poly.entity_id
_entity_poly.type
_entity_poly.pdbx_seq_one_letter_code
_entity_poly.pdbx_strand_id
1 'polypeptide(L)'
;MSINWNFPESNYSQRMGISEAGIETFRGSLFGSLAKEICQNSLDARLNFSEPVTVEFSKFNIKTDSIPGYSELNEALKKCLHSDSDEKAKKFFENACKKMENPKISILRASDFNTTGLRGSRESNMSINPWQSLVKSSGISDKSSVSGGSYGIGKSAPFACSDIRTVFYSTFDTENVLATQGVSRLISFPISEDRFTQGIGYYGETEKNTPVFKDLNLDNSFKRKGRRGTDLYILGFREDSKWKEELIFAVLENFLISIYNRNLIVKVDETVISRETLKETIDNLKISEKKKSHFIGDYYRVLLSTSGNNVVDNSFLLGDNFKDLDDFELRILYDDLNRKVLISRSNGMKIFDLDRFPSSLQFSAVFTLKGEKLNGYFREMESPQHDNWEPDRHSDKNAKNMLKELKLFIRNKIVELGKNAIEDQMDADGIGDFLPDDLIFLEKKKEEDKIDKVSDKTKKMELKSVDSVPRKRNA
;
A
#
# COMPACT_ATOMS: atom_id res chain seq x y z
N MET A 1 38.60 11.54 -0.71
CA MET A 1 37.17 11.43 -0.44
C MET A 1 36.49 12.73 -0.82
N SER A 2 35.48 12.67 -1.70
CA SER A 2 34.75 13.80 -2.26
C SER A 2 33.26 13.52 -2.12
N ILE A 3 32.56 14.42 -1.43
CA ILE A 3 31.14 14.25 -1.08
C ILE A 3 30.30 15.15 -1.99
N ASN A 4 29.64 14.56 -2.98
CA ASN A 4 28.82 15.29 -3.94
C ASN A 4 27.79 14.38 -4.64
N TRP A 5 27.03 14.92 -5.60
CA TRP A 5 26.31 14.10 -6.57
C TRP A 5 27.27 13.43 -7.55
N ASN A 6 27.01 12.15 -7.84
CA ASN A 6 27.56 11.44 -8.97
C ASN A 6 26.39 10.80 -9.76
N PHE A 7 26.44 10.91 -11.09
CA PHE A 7 25.48 10.33 -12.02
C PHE A 7 26.22 9.30 -12.89
N PRO A 8 26.20 8.00 -12.55
CA PRO A 8 27.05 7.01 -13.20
C PRO A 8 26.81 6.90 -14.71
N GLU A 9 27.89 6.65 -15.46
CA GLU A 9 27.81 6.36 -16.89
C GLU A 9 27.05 5.05 -17.14
N SER A 10 26.32 4.98 -18.25
CA SER A 10 25.58 3.81 -18.70
C SER A 10 26.47 2.69 -19.25
N ASN A 11 27.73 2.98 -19.58
CA ASN A 11 28.63 2.13 -20.35
C ASN A 11 27.95 1.57 -21.62
N TYR A 12 27.31 2.47 -22.39
CA TYR A 12 26.57 2.16 -23.62
C TYR A 12 25.35 1.22 -23.47
N SER A 13 24.79 1.09 -22.26
CA SER A 13 23.59 0.28 -21.99
C SER A 13 22.26 1.01 -22.36
N GLN A 14 21.13 0.60 -21.78
CA GLN A 14 19.82 1.17 -22.13
C GLN A 14 19.69 2.63 -21.66
N ARG A 15 18.99 3.46 -22.43
CA ARG A 15 18.63 4.84 -22.05
C ARG A 15 17.36 4.85 -21.19
N MET A 16 17.40 5.54 -20.06
CA MET A 16 16.25 5.72 -19.17
C MET A 16 15.45 6.97 -19.57
N GLY A 17 14.17 6.78 -19.90
CA GLY A 17 13.23 7.86 -20.25
C GLY A 17 12.37 8.32 -19.07
N ILE A 18 11.61 9.42 -19.24
CA ILE A 18 10.85 10.04 -18.14
C ILE A 18 9.77 9.13 -17.56
N SER A 19 9.17 8.25 -18.37
CA SER A 19 8.02 7.41 -18.00
C SER A 19 8.43 6.13 -17.24
N GLU A 20 9.18 6.27 -16.15
CA GLU A 20 9.47 5.18 -15.20
C GLU A 20 8.14 4.61 -14.67
N ALA A 21 7.87 3.33 -14.94
CA ALA A 21 6.56 2.72 -14.70
C ALA A 21 6.05 2.91 -13.27
N GLY A 22 6.91 2.72 -12.26
CA GLY A 22 6.55 2.93 -10.86
C GLY A 22 6.20 4.37 -10.51
N ILE A 23 6.84 5.37 -11.13
CA ILE A 23 6.49 6.78 -10.92
C ILE A 23 5.15 7.11 -11.60
N GLU A 24 4.89 6.56 -12.78
CA GLU A 24 3.62 6.80 -13.49
C GLU A 24 2.43 6.16 -12.77
N THR A 25 2.59 4.98 -12.15
CA THR A 25 1.57 4.30 -11.33
C THR A 25 0.97 5.21 -10.24
N PHE A 26 1.81 5.98 -9.54
CA PHE A 26 1.36 6.76 -8.37
C PHE A 26 0.82 8.16 -8.71
N ARG A 27 0.86 8.58 -9.98
CA ARG A 27 0.34 9.90 -10.40
C ARG A 27 -1.15 10.09 -10.15
N GLY A 28 -1.92 9.01 -10.05
CA GLY A 28 -3.35 9.05 -9.71
C GLY A 28 -3.68 9.17 -8.22
N SER A 29 -2.70 8.98 -7.31
CA SER A 29 -2.92 9.04 -5.85
C SER A 29 -1.59 9.31 -5.12
N LEU A 30 -1.02 10.50 -5.34
CA LEU A 30 0.33 10.86 -4.87
C LEU A 30 0.48 10.70 -3.34
N PHE A 31 -0.34 11.43 -2.57
CA PHE A 31 -0.27 11.39 -1.11
C PHE A 31 -0.81 10.07 -0.53
N GLY A 32 -1.74 9.42 -1.23
CA GLY A 32 -2.27 8.11 -0.87
C GLY A 32 -1.20 7.03 -0.88
N SER A 33 -0.51 6.87 -2.00
CA SER A 33 0.59 5.92 -2.13
C SER A 33 1.80 6.29 -1.25
N LEU A 34 2.08 7.58 -1.06
CA LEU A 34 3.13 8.05 -0.16
C LEU A 34 2.87 7.66 1.31
N ALA A 35 1.66 7.93 1.81
CA ALA A 35 1.27 7.59 3.17
C ALA A 35 1.31 6.07 3.40
N LYS A 36 0.82 5.30 2.42
CA LYS A 36 0.80 3.83 2.47
C LYS A 36 2.21 3.24 2.51
N GLU A 37 3.07 3.61 1.56
CA GLU A 37 4.45 3.12 1.47
C GLU A 37 5.23 3.40 2.76
N ILE A 38 5.15 4.62 3.29
CA ILE A 38 5.94 5.01 4.47
C ILE A 38 5.41 4.31 5.72
N CYS A 39 4.10 4.38 6.00
CA CYS A 39 3.56 3.77 7.23
C CYS A 39 3.65 2.24 7.21
N GLN A 40 3.56 1.60 6.03
CA GLN A 40 3.82 0.16 5.88
C GLN A 40 5.28 -0.16 6.18
N ASN A 41 6.25 0.52 5.54
CA ASN A 41 7.67 0.27 5.77
C ASN A 41 8.05 0.46 7.24
N SER A 42 7.53 1.49 7.90
CA SER A 42 7.79 1.74 9.33
C SER A 42 7.11 0.72 10.27
N LEU A 43 5.94 0.18 9.92
CA LEU A 43 5.30 -0.91 10.66
C LEU A 43 6.02 -2.25 10.48
N ASP A 44 6.41 -2.58 9.25
CA ASP A 44 7.16 -3.80 8.93
C ASP A 44 8.60 -3.76 9.52
N ALA A 45 9.13 -2.56 9.80
CA ALA A 45 10.42 -2.33 10.46
C ALA A 45 10.35 -2.05 11.98
N ARG A 46 9.20 -2.27 12.64
CA ARG A 46 8.99 -1.97 14.07
C ARG A 46 10.04 -2.65 14.98
N LEU A 47 10.58 -1.89 15.93
CA LEU A 47 11.64 -2.34 16.84
C LEU A 47 11.10 -2.89 18.16
N ASN A 48 10.25 -2.12 18.86
CA ASN A 48 9.59 -2.52 20.09
C ASN A 48 8.08 -2.70 19.85
N PHE A 49 7.54 -3.87 20.22
CA PHE A 49 6.12 -4.19 20.09
C PHE A 49 5.26 -3.71 21.27
N SER A 50 5.84 -3.27 22.40
CA SER A 50 5.08 -2.65 23.50
C SER A 50 4.82 -1.15 23.31
N GLU A 51 5.52 -0.51 22.38
CA GLU A 51 5.36 0.91 22.02
C GLU A 51 4.83 1.06 20.58
N PRO A 52 4.03 2.08 20.26
CA PRO A 52 3.63 2.37 18.87
C PRO A 52 4.84 2.73 18.00
N VAL A 53 4.76 2.44 16.70
CA VAL A 53 5.56 3.14 15.69
C VAL A 53 5.03 4.57 15.60
N THR A 54 5.92 5.56 15.50
CA THR A 54 5.51 6.95 15.23
C THR A 54 6.06 7.39 13.88
N VAL A 55 5.19 7.92 13.01
CA VAL A 55 5.57 8.53 11.73
C VAL A 55 5.21 10.02 11.76
N GLU A 56 6.17 10.91 11.51
CA GLU A 56 5.96 12.36 11.49
C GLU A 56 6.20 12.92 10.10
N PHE A 57 5.11 13.35 9.44
CA PHE A 57 5.15 14.12 8.20
C PHE A 57 5.22 15.62 8.55
N SER A 58 6.22 16.33 8.06
CA SER A 58 6.41 17.75 8.36
C SER A 58 6.94 18.53 7.15
N LYS A 59 6.29 19.63 6.78
CA LYS A 59 6.63 20.40 5.57
C LYS A 59 7.32 21.73 5.90
N PHE A 60 8.54 21.89 5.39
CA PHE A 60 9.38 23.07 5.63
C PHE A 60 9.93 23.64 4.31
N ASN A 61 10.64 24.76 4.38
CA ASN A 61 11.30 25.38 3.23
C ASN A 61 12.76 25.71 3.59
N ILE A 62 13.69 25.39 2.70
CA ILE A 62 15.09 25.83 2.77
C ILE A 62 15.37 26.88 1.69
N LYS A 63 16.52 27.54 1.74
CA LYS A 63 17.07 28.20 0.54
C LYS A 63 17.49 27.13 -0.47
N THR A 64 17.23 27.35 -1.75
CA THR A 64 17.51 26.35 -2.78
C THR A 64 19.00 26.15 -3.04
N ASP A 65 19.80 27.21 -2.85
CA ASP A 65 21.27 27.18 -2.85
C ASP A 65 21.89 26.25 -1.78
N SER A 66 21.10 25.90 -0.75
CA SER A 66 21.52 25.13 0.41
C SER A 66 21.18 23.64 0.29
N ILE A 67 20.70 23.19 -0.88
CA ILE A 67 20.61 21.76 -1.20
C ILE A 67 22.04 21.17 -1.24
N PRO A 68 22.30 20.01 -0.60
CA PRO A 68 23.59 19.34 -0.70
C PRO A 68 23.92 18.99 -2.17
N GLY A 69 25.02 19.54 -2.68
CA GLY A 69 25.41 19.41 -4.09
C GLY A 69 24.47 20.15 -5.06
N TYR A 70 23.93 21.31 -4.65
CA TYR A 70 23.03 22.13 -5.47
C TYR A 70 23.54 22.37 -6.90
N SER A 71 24.83 22.67 -7.08
CA SER A 71 25.39 23.02 -8.39
C SER A 71 25.29 21.86 -9.38
N GLU A 72 25.72 20.68 -8.95
CA GLU A 72 25.79 19.45 -9.74
C GLU A 72 24.40 18.89 -10.02
N LEU A 73 23.48 18.99 -9.06
CA LEU A 73 22.07 18.62 -9.25
C LEU A 73 21.35 19.55 -10.23
N ASN A 74 21.59 20.86 -10.13
CA ASN A 74 21.03 21.86 -11.04
C ASN A 74 21.61 21.71 -12.45
N GLU A 75 22.92 21.45 -12.58
CA GLU A 75 23.57 21.15 -13.85
C GLU A 75 23.00 19.86 -14.50
N ALA A 76 22.79 18.80 -13.71
CA ALA A 76 22.18 17.57 -14.20
C ALA A 76 20.73 17.78 -14.67
N LEU A 77 19.91 18.53 -13.93
CA LEU A 77 18.55 18.90 -14.34
C LEU A 77 18.55 19.73 -15.63
N LYS A 78 19.51 20.65 -15.78
CA LYS A 78 19.71 21.44 -17.01
C LYS A 78 20.20 20.59 -18.17
N LYS A 79 21.06 19.59 -17.95
CA LYS A 79 21.46 18.61 -18.97
C LYS A 79 20.29 17.72 -19.42
N CYS A 80 19.40 17.32 -18.51
CA CYS A 80 18.16 16.64 -18.85
C CYS A 80 17.23 17.51 -19.71
N LEU A 81 17.04 18.80 -19.36
CA LEU A 81 16.22 19.73 -20.13
C LEU A 81 16.70 19.90 -21.59
N HIS A 82 18.01 19.97 -21.80
CA HIS A 82 18.60 20.12 -23.13
C HIS A 82 18.90 18.79 -23.85
N SER A 83 18.61 17.65 -23.21
CA SER A 83 18.80 16.33 -23.84
C SER A 83 17.68 16.00 -24.84
N ASP A 84 18.01 15.27 -25.90
CA ASP A 84 16.99 14.82 -26.83
C ASP A 84 16.06 13.79 -26.16
N SER A 85 14.79 14.15 -26.11
CA SER A 85 13.78 13.60 -25.20
C SER A 85 12.37 14.01 -25.61
N ASP A 86 11.37 13.29 -25.13
CA ASP A 86 9.96 13.56 -25.44
C ASP A 86 9.43 14.87 -24.81
N GLU A 87 8.29 15.35 -25.29
CA GLU A 87 7.67 16.60 -24.84
C GLU A 87 7.28 16.58 -23.35
N LYS A 88 6.97 15.39 -22.80
CA LYS A 88 6.62 15.16 -21.39
C LYS A 88 7.85 15.25 -20.49
N ALA A 89 9.01 14.80 -20.97
CA ALA A 89 10.31 14.99 -20.33
C ALA A 89 10.69 16.48 -20.31
N LYS A 90 10.63 17.16 -21.47
CA LYS A 90 10.94 18.59 -21.60
C LYS A 90 10.09 19.44 -20.65
N LYS A 91 8.76 19.28 -20.67
CA LYS A 91 7.84 19.96 -19.74
C LYS A 91 8.12 19.65 -18.26
N PHE A 92 8.56 18.44 -17.93
CA PHE A 92 8.98 18.10 -16.57
C PHE A 92 10.27 18.83 -16.17
N PHE A 93 11.33 18.78 -16.99
CA PHE A 93 12.62 19.38 -16.66
C PHE A 93 12.60 20.92 -16.72
N GLU A 94 11.76 21.53 -17.55
CA GLU A 94 11.46 22.96 -17.47
C GLU A 94 10.96 23.36 -16.09
N ASN A 95 9.96 22.62 -15.57
CA ASN A 95 9.37 22.90 -14.27
C ASN A 95 10.36 22.58 -13.13
N ALA A 96 11.18 21.53 -13.28
CA ALA A 96 12.24 21.22 -12.33
C ALA A 96 13.31 22.34 -12.27
N CYS A 97 13.75 22.87 -13.41
CA CYS A 97 14.68 24.01 -13.46
C CYS A 97 14.06 25.26 -12.84
N LYS A 98 12.82 25.62 -13.20
CA LYS A 98 12.08 26.74 -12.60
C LYS A 98 11.95 26.58 -11.07
N LYS A 99 11.77 25.36 -10.57
CA LYS A 99 11.76 25.06 -9.11
C LYS A 99 13.13 25.27 -8.46
N MET A 100 14.22 24.88 -9.13
CA MET A 100 15.60 25.08 -8.66
C MET A 100 16.08 26.54 -8.72
N GLU A 101 15.45 27.37 -9.57
CA GLU A 101 15.76 28.80 -9.72
C GLU A 101 15.01 29.70 -8.71
N ASN A 102 13.97 29.17 -8.03
CA ASN A 102 13.32 29.90 -6.94
C ASN A 102 14.28 30.07 -5.74
N PRO A 103 14.25 31.20 -5.00
CA PRO A 103 15.12 31.41 -3.83
C PRO A 103 14.89 30.42 -2.67
N LYS A 104 13.74 29.74 -2.64
CA LYS A 104 13.39 28.71 -1.66
C LYS A 104 12.75 27.51 -2.34
N ILE A 105 12.98 26.34 -1.76
CA ILE A 105 12.38 25.07 -2.19
C ILE A 105 11.63 24.40 -1.04
N SER A 106 10.45 23.88 -1.35
CA SER A 106 9.59 23.15 -0.40
C SER A 106 10.10 21.72 -0.22
N ILE A 107 10.14 21.24 1.02
CA ILE A 107 10.57 19.89 1.38
C ILE A 107 9.55 19.29 2.35
N LEU A 108 9.10 18.07 2.06
CA LEU A 108 8.39 17.23 3.03
C LEU A 108 9.39 16.27 3.68
N ARG A 109 9.54 16.35 5.00
CA ARG A 109 10.19 15.32 5.83
C ARG A 109 9.14 14.29 6.21
N ALA A 110 9.48 13.01 6.13
CA ALA A 110 8.77 11.92 6.78
C ALA A 110 9.76 11.18 7.69
N SER A 111 9.55 11.25 9.00
CA SER A 111 10.43 10.68 10.03
C SER A 111 9.76 9.52 10.74
N ASP A 112 10.37 8.34 10.75
CA ASP A 112 9.90 7.21 11.58
C ASP A 112 10.71 7.01 12.86
N PHE A 113 10.04 6.44 13.86
CA PHE A 113 10.56 6.16 15.19
C PHE A 113 10.00 4.86 15.75
N ASN A 114 10.76 4.23 16.64
CA ASN A 114 10.52 2.87 17.12
C ASN A 114 10.58 1.85 15.95
N THR A 115 11.53 2.06 15.05
CA THR A 115 11.86 1.18 13.93
C THR A 115 13.33 0.76 14.03
N THR A 116 13.73 -0.28 13.28
CA THR A 116 15.11 -0.80 13.25
C THR A 116 16.10 0.14 12.54
N GLY A 117 15.61 1.06 11.72
CA GLY A 117 16.40 1.84 10.77
C GLY A 117 16.99 0.99 9.62
N LEU A 118 17.55 1.66 8.62
CA LEU A 118 18.12 1.02 7.44
C LEU A 118 19.52 0.43 7.72
N ARG A 119 19.54 -0.78 8.28
CA ARG A 119 20.75 -1.59 8.51
C ARG A 119 21.50 -1.89 7.21
N GLY A 120 22.79 -2.21 7.34
CA GLY A 120 23.65 -2.63 6.24
C GLY A 120 24.21 -1.50 5.39
N SER A 121 24.08 -0.24 5.84
CA SER A 121 24.59 0.96 5.17
C SER A 121 26.13 1.05 5.06
N ARG A 122 26.87 0.17 5.75
CA ARG A 122 28.32 -0.02 5.65
C ARG A 122 28.74 -1.22 4.80
N GLU A 123 27.81 -2.07 4.39
CA GLU A 123 28.11 -3.29 3.64
C GLU A 123 28.38 -3.01 2.15
N SER A 124 28.95 -4.00 1.47
CA SER A 124 29.11 -3.95 0.02
C SER A 124 27.75 -3.92 -0.69
N ASN A 125 27.70 -3.32 -1.88
CA ASN A 125 26.52 -3.32 -2.75
C ASN A 125 26.19 -4.72 -3.35
N MET A 126 26.88 -5.79 -2.91
CA MET A 126 26.58 -7.18 -3.25
C MET A 126 25.69 -7.87 -2.20
N SER A 127 25.60 -7.31 -0.98
CA SER A 127 24.65 -7.76 0.03
C SER A 127 23.24 -7.31 -0.32
N ILE A 128 22.23 -8.18 -0.16
CA ILE A 128 20.84 -7.74 -0.05
C ILE A 128 20.58 -7.45 1.43
N ASN A 129 20.23 -6.21 1.75
CA ASN A 129 19.93 -5.74 3.10
C ASN A 129 19.01 -4.50 3.02
N PRO A 130 18.38 -4.04 4.13
CA PRO A 130 17.38 -2.96 4.08
C PRO A 130 17.87 -1.65 3.45
N TRP A 131 19.11 -1.25 3.70
CA TRP A 131 19.71 -0.06 3.07
C TRP A 131 19.85 -0.23 1.56
N GLN A 132 20.47 -1.33 1.10
CA GLN A 132 20.67 -1.60 -0.32
C GLN A 132 19.32 -1.73 -1.04
N SER A 133 18.39 -2.49 -0.45
CA SER A 133 17.02 -2.65 -0.92
C SER A 133 16.30 -1.33 -1.14
N LEU A 134 16.31 -0.39 -0.18
CA LEU A 134 15.56 0.87 -0.32
C LEU A 134 16.30 1.91 -1.18
N VAL A 135 17.62 2.05 -1.01
CA VAL A 135 18.40 3.18 -1.54
C VAL A 135 19.07 2.87 -2.88
N LYS A 136 19.43 1.60 -3.14
CA LYS A 136 20.20 1.17 -4.32
C LYS A 136 19.46 0.25 -5.28
N SER A 137 18.48 -0.51 -4.83
CA SER A 137 17.87 -1.58 -5.62
C SER A 137 16.50 -1.25 -6.21
N SER A 138 16.45 -1.22 -7.55
CA SER A 138 15.20 -1.33 -8.32
C SER A 138 14.92 -2.81 -8.63
N GLY A 139 13.69 -3.28 -8.38
CA GLY A 139 13.26 -4.64 -8.71
C GLY A 139 13.82 -5.78 -7.83
N ILE A 140 14.72 -5.49 -6.88
CA ILE A 140 15.16 -6.46 -5.86
C ILE A 140 14.34 -6.23 -4.57
N SER A 141 13.87 -7.33 -4.00
CA SER A 141 13.24 -7.41 -2.68
C SER A 141 14.07 -8.27 -1.74
N ASP A 142 14.12 -7.87 -0.47
CA ASP A 142 14.68 -8.68 0.60
C ASP A 142 13.86 -9.96 0.76
N LYS A 143 14.51 -11.12 0.67
CA LYS A 143 13.87 -12.43 0.89
C LYS A 143 13.63 -12.76 2.38
N SER A 144 13.68 -11.76 3.26
CA SER A 144 13.31 -11.96 4.66
C SER A 144 11.81 -12.20 4.73
N SER A 145 11.39 -13.23 5.47
CA SER A 145 9.98 -13.63 5.58
C SER A 145 9.09 -12.61 6.33
N VAL A 146 9.67 -11.52 6.84
CA VAL A 146 8.98 -10.49 7.64
C VAL A 146 8.75 -9.20 6.84
N SER A 147 9.72 -8.75 6.05
CA SER A 147 9.67 -7.48 5.29
C SER A 147 8.67 -7.52 4.11
N GLY A 148 7.57 -6.76 4.18
CA GLY A 148 6.48 -6.80 3.17
C GLY A 148 6.72 -6.07 1.85
N GLY A 149 7.97 -5.73 1.51
CA GLY A 149 8.36 -4.91 0.34
C GLY A 149 8.55 -5.71 -0.96
N SER A 150 7.65 -6.65 -1.28
CA SER A 150 7.86 -7.74 -2.25
C SER A 150 8.32 -7.37 -3.66
N TYR A 151 7.98 -6.16 -4.16
CA TYR A 151 8.20 -5.78 -5.56
C TYR A 151 9.00 -4.48 -5.77
N GLY A 152 9.26 -3.71 -4.70
CA GLY A 152 10.02 -2.46 -4.77
C GLY A 152 9.40 -1.32 -5.60
N ILE A 153 8.19 -1.47 -6.14
CA ILE A 153 7.49 -0.43 -6.92
C ILE A 153 7.11 0.75 -6.01
N GLY A 154 6.57 0.49 -4.82
CA GLY A 154 6.21 1.50 -3.80
C GLY A 154 7.29 2.53 -3.49
N LYS A 155 8.58 2.12 -3.55
CA LYS A 155 9.77 2.97 -3.41
C LYS A 155 9.80 4.16 -4.38
N SER A 156 9.00 4.14 -5.46
CA SER A 156 8.85 5.24 -6.43
C SER A 156 7.84 6.32 -6.00
N ALA A 157 6.98 6.09 -4.99
CA ALA A 157 5.98 7.08 -4.54
C ALA A 157 6.59 8.39 -3.99
N PRO A 158 7.69 8.37 -3.20
CA PRO A 158 8.41 9.59 -2.82
C PRO A 158 8.92 10.40 -4.02
N PHE A 159 9.42 9.73 -5.06
CA PHE A 159 9.91 10.37 -6.29
C PHE A 159 8.75 10.95 -7.11
N ALA A 160 7.58 10.31 -7.13
CA ALA A 160 6.38 10.84 -7.76
C ALA A 160 5.90 12.14 -7.07
N CYS A 161 6.09 12.27 -5.76
CA CYS A 161 5.76 13.46 -4.96
C CYS A 161 6.79 14.59 -5.04
N SER A 162 7.87 14.45 -5.83
CA SER A 162 8.91 15.46 -6.01
C SER A 162 8.88 16.04 -7.43
N ASP A 163 8.79 17.37 -7.56
CA ASP A 163 8.89 18.09 -8.84
C ASP A 163 10.31 18.07 -9.44
N ILE A 164 11.32 17.61 -8.70
CA ILE A 164 12.70 17.42 -9.19
C ILE A 164 13.18 15.96 -9.10
N ARG A 165 12.24 15.00 -8.93
CA ARG A 165 12.48 13.56 -8.63
C ARG A 165 13.72 13.27 -7.76
N THR A 166 13.89 14.01 -6.66
CA THR A 166 15.07 13.90 -5.80
C THR A 166 14.64 13.77 -4.34
N VAL A 167 15.21 12.78 -3.66
CA VAL A 167 14.96 12.50 -2.24
C VAL A 167 16.27 12.31 -1.49
N PHE A 168 16.27 12.45 -0.17
CA PHE A 168 17.36 12.01 0.69
C PHE A 168 16.84 11.08 1.77
N TYR A 169 17.62 10.04 2.06
CA TYR A 169 17.44 9.17 3.23
C TYR A 169 18.54 9.49 4.24
N SER A 170 18.16 9.64 5.52
CA SER A 170 19.06 9.68 6.67
C SER A 170 18.58 8.65 7.68
N THR A 171 19.41 7.70 8.09
CA THR A 171 19.04 6.63 9.05
C THR A 171 19.89 6.72 10.30
N PHE A 172 19.31 6.36 11.44
CA PHE A 172 20.05 5.89 12.61
C PHE A 172 19.57 4.49 12.99
N ASP A 173 20.30 3.47 12.54
CA ASP A 173 19.92 2.07 12.72
C ASP A 173 20.26 1.52 14.12
N THR A 174 19.82 0.29 14.41
CA THR A 174 20.11 -0.39 15.69
C THR A 174 21.59 -0.70 15.94
N GLU A 175 22.42 -0.70 14.89
CA GLU A 175 23.87 -0.94 14.99
C GLU A 175 24.64 0.34 15.37
N ASN A 176 23.92 1.46 15.53
CA ASN A 176 24.45 2.81 15.76
C ASN A 176 25.13 3.42 14.53
N VAL A 177 24.83 2.94 13.32
CA VAL A 177 25.27 3.61 12.11
C VAL A 177 24.29 4.75 11.80
N LEU A 178 24.86 5.95 11.77
CA LEU A 178 24.26 7.14 11.18
C LEU A 178 24.71 7.22 9.72
N ALA A 179 23.79 7.16 8.76
CA ALA A 179 24.10 7.17 7.33
C ALA A 179 23.11 8.01 6.51
N THR A 180 23.63 8.87 5.64
CA THR A 180 22.88 9.79 4.78
C THR A 180 23.22 9.57 3.30
N GLN A 181 22.21 9.51 2.44
CA GLN A 181 22.36 9.45 0.98
C GLN A 181 21.21 10.14 0.26
N GLY A 182 21.54 10.99 -0.73
CA GLY A 182 20.57 11.49 -1.70
C GLY A 182 20.43 10.55 -2.90
N VAL A 183 19.23 10.44 -3.46
CA VAL A 183 18.93 9.69 -4.68
C VAL A 183 18.11 10.58 -5.61
N SER A 184 18.48 10.65 -6.88
CA SER A 184 17.80 11.44 -7.90
C SER A 184 17.48 10.55 -9.11
N ARG A 185 16.21 10.49 -9.54
CA ARG A 185 15.74 9.65 -10.68
C ARG A 185 15.30 10.56 -11.83
N LEU A 186 16.22 10.83 -12.75
CA LEU A 186 16.05 11.76 -13.87
C LEU A 186 15.80 10.98 -15.18
N ILE A 187 16.49 11.35 -16.26
CA ILE A 187 16.59 10.60 -17.52
C ILE A 187 18.06 10.45 -17.90
N SER A 188 18.39 9.53 -18.81
CA SER A 188 19.74 9.43 -19.37
C SER A 188 20.12 10.71 -20.11
N PHE A 189 21.11 11.44 -19.59
CA PHE A 189 21.60 12.69 -20.18
C PHE A 189 23.07 12.57 -20.61
N PRO A 190 23.54 13.36 -21.60
CA PRO A 190 24.88 13.22 -22.15
C PRO A 190 26.00 13.65 -21.18
N ILE A 191 27.10 12.91 -21.24
CA ILE A 191 28.40 13.19 -20.60
C ILE A 191 29.40 13.65 -21.67
N SER A 192 29.38 13.00 -22.82
CA SER A 192 30.01 13.39 -24.10
C SER A 192 29.16 12.83 -25.25
N GLU A 193 29.56 13.03 -26.51
CA GLU A 193 28.74 12.71 -27.70
C GLU A 193 28.06 11.33 -27.66
N ASP A 194 28.83 10.24 -27.47
CA ASP A 194 28.28 8.87 -27.39
C ASP A 194 28.00 8.35 -25.97
N ARG A 195 28.37 9.10 -24.92
CA ARG A 195 28.33 8.62 -23.51
C ARG A 195 27.26 9.34 -22.72
N PHE A 196 26.44 8.57 -21.99
CA PHE A 196 25.27 9.07 -21.26
C PHE A 196 25.18 8.46 -19.87
N THR A 197 24.46 9.13 -18.97
CA THR A 197 24.23 8.63 -17.60
C THR A 197 23.16 7.53 -17.57
N GLN A 198 23.15 6.75 -16.50
CA GLN A 198 22.09 5.76 -16.20
C GLN A 198 20.73 6.40 -15.85
N GLY A 199 20.61 7.73 -15.88
CA GLY A 199 19.41 8.45 -15.45
C GLY A 199 19.15 8.42 -13.93
N ILE A 200 20.00 7.77 -13.14
CA ILE A 200 20.00 7.83 -11.67
C ILE A 200 21.26 8.53 -11.17
N GLY A 201 21.11 9.32 -10.11
CA GLY A 201 22.21 9.98 -9.41
C GLY A 201 22.18 9.68 -7.92
N TYR A 202 23.36 9.73 -7.28
CA TYR A 202 23.53 9.51 -5.86
C TYR A 202 24.34 10.66 -5.24
N TYR A 203 23.83 11.25 -4.16
CA TYR A 203 24.62 12.13 -3.30
C TYR A 203 25.31 11.29 -2.23
N GLY A 204 26.62 11.44 -2.11
CA GLY A 204 27.43 10.73 -1.12
C GLY A 204 28.90 10.78 -1.49
N GLU A 205 29.65 9.78 -1.04
CA GLU A 205 31.05 9.62 -1.42
C GLU A 205 31.15 9.12 -2.86
N THR A 206 31.67 9.94 -3.77
CA THR A 206 31.44 9.78 -5.22
C THR A 206 32.16 8.59 -5.84
N GLU A 207 33.30 8.15 -5.28
CA GLU A 207 34.13 7.03 -5.79
C GLU A 207 33.34 5.71 -5.93
N LYS A 208 32.48 5.42 -4.94
CA LYS A 208 31.71 4.17 -4.84
C LYS A 208 30.20 4.40 -4.67
N ASN A 209 29.76 5.65 -4.76
CA ASN A 209 28.39 6.10 -4.49
C ASN A 209 27.88 5.71 -3.10
N THR A 210 28.75 5.57 -2.11
CA THR A 210 28.40 5.15 -0.73
C THR A 210 27.81 6.31 0.07
N PRO A 211 27.00 6.04 1.11
CA PRO A 211 26.47 7.09 2.00
C PRO A 211 27.58 7.88 2.71
N VAL A 212 27.21 9.07 3.19
CA VAL A 212 28.01 9.84 4.14
C VAL A 212 27.58 9.45 5.56
N PHE A 213 28.53 9.09 6.42
CA PHE A 213 28.24 8.68 7.80
C PHE A 213 28.07 9.86 8.75
N LYS A 214 27.09 10.73 8.45
CA LYS A 214 26.73 11.93 9.23
C LYS A 214 25.23 12.23 9.11
N ASP A 215 24.70 13.08 9.98
CA ASP A 215 23.34 13.61 9.86
C ASP A 215 23.26 14.57 8.66
N LEU A 216 22.11 14.57 8.00
CA LEU A 216 21.78 15.48 6.91
C LEU A 216 21.43 16.89 7.42
N ASN A 217 20.75 16.99 8.58
CA ASN A 217 20.33 18.24 9.22
C ASN A 217 19.78 19.30 8.21
N LEU A 218 18.90 18.89 7.30
CA LEU A 218 18.25 19.81 6.35
C LEU A 218 17.17 20.69 7.03
N ASP A 219 16.49 20.14 8.03
CA ASP A 219 15.47 20.83 8.81
C ASP A 219 16.04 21.27 10.16
N ASN A 220 16.26 22.58 10.32
CA ASN A 220 16.81 23.15 11.55
C ASN A 220 15.87 23.06 12.77
N SER A 221 14.57 22.81 12.55
CA SER A 221 13.60 22.60 13.64
C SER A 221 13.68 21.17 14.22
N PHE A 222 14.21 20.23 13.44
CA PHE A 222 14.18 18.81 13.74
C PHE A 222 15.54 18.27 14.16
N LYS A 223 15.56 17.44 15.20
CA LYS A 223 16.74 16.62 15.57
C LYS A 223 16.28 15.25 16.06
N ARG A 224 16.79 14.19 15.43
CA ARG A 224 16.49 12.78 15.76
C ARG A 224 16.95 12.37 17.17
N LYS A 225 17.88 13.10 17.79
CA LYS A 225 18.35 12.93 19.19
C LYS A 225 18.73 11.47 19.55
N GLY A 226 19.30 10.73 18.60
CA GLY A 226 19.67 9.32 18.80
C GLY A 226 18.50 8.33 18.87
N ARG A 227 17.27 8.73 18.55
CA ARG A 227 16.14 7.81 18.42
C ARG A 227 16.26 7.01 17.11
N ARG A 228 16.16 5.68 17.21
CA ARG A 228 16.26 4.77 16.04
C ARG A 228 15.20 5.09 14.98
N GLY A 229 15.57 4.89 13.72
CA GLY A 229 14.69 5.01 12.55
C GLY A 229 15.23 5.91 11.45
N THR A 230 14.35 6.23 10.51
CA THR A 230 14.69 6.80 9.20
C THR A 230 13.98 8.13 8.95
N ASP A 231 14.70 9.09 8.38
CA ASP A 231 14.18 10.34 7.85
C ASP A 231 14.27 10.32 6.32
N LEU A 232 13.12 10.47 5.66
CA LEU A 232 12.99 10.66 4.22
C LEU A 232 12.66 12.12 3.94
N TYR A 233 13.49 12.79 3.15
CA TYR A 233 13.29 14.18 2.71
C TYR A 233 12.96 14.21 1.22
N ILE A 234 11.78 14.70 0.85
CA ILE A 234 11.32 14.81 -0.53
C ILE A 234 11.54 16.25 -1.00
N LEU A 235 12.55 16.46 -1.85
CA LEU A 235 12.96 17.81 -2.27
C LEU A 235 12.07 18.30 -3.41
N GLY A 236 11.72 19.59 -3.41
CA GLY A 236 10.78 20.12 -4.40
C GLY A 236 9.42 19.45 -4.27
N PHE A 237 8.96 19.23 -3.04
CA PHE A 237 7.70 18.55 -2.76
C PHE A 237 6.54 19.19 -3.52
N ARG A 238 5.76 18.37 -4.24
CA ARG A 238 4.57 18.81 -4.95
C ARG A 238 3.42 18.95 -3.96
N GLU A 239 3.32 20.13 -3.37
CA GLU A 239 2.14 20.55 -2.60
C GLU A 239 1.07 21.18 -3.49
N ASP A 240 -0.18 20.87 -3.16
CA ASP A 240 -1.38 21.65 -3.49
C ASP A 240 -2.01 22.15 -2.17
N SER A 241 -3.18 22.79 -2.22
CA SER A 241 -3.85 23.31 -1.03
C SER A 241 -4.47 22.24 -0.11
N LYS A 242 -4.50 20.96 -0.53
CA LYS A 242 -5.18 19.86 0.14
C LYS A 242 -4.27 18.72 0.59
N TRP A 243 -2.97 18.75 0.28
CA TRP A 243 -2.03 17.67 0.60
C TRP A 243 -2.16 17.13 2.04
N LYS A 244 -2.43 17.98 3.03
CA LYS A 244 -2.71 17.56 4.42
C LYS A 244 -4.01 16.76 4.56
N GLU A 245 -5.12 17.28 4.01
CA GLU A 245 -6.44 16.63 4.05
C GLU A 245 -6.36 15.24 3.39
N GLU A 246 -5.71 15.16 2.24
CA GLU A 246 -5.56 13.93 1.47
C GLU A 246 -4.59 12.93 2.11
N LEU A 247 -3.51 13.39 2.74
CA LEU A 247 -2.56 12.53 3.46
C LEU A 247 -3.17 12.00 4.78
N ILE A 248 -3.88 12.84 5.56
CA ILE A 248 -4.60 12.40 6.76
C ILE A 248 -5.71 11.41 6.37
N PHE A 249 -6.46 11.69 5.30
CA PHE A 249 -7.46 10.76 4.77
C PHE A 249 -6.85 9.41 4.39
N ALA A 250 -5.74 9.40 3.65
CA ALA A 250 -5.05 8.18 3.25
C ALA A 250 -4.51 7.37 4.45
N VAL A 251 -4.00 8.05 5.48
CA VAL A 251 -3.57 7.42 6.74
C VAL A 251 -4.74 6.71 7.42
N LEU A 252 -5.91 7.37 7.51
CA LEU A 252 -7.11 6.76 8.07
C LEU A 252 -7.62 5.60 7.19
N GLU A 253 -7.68 5.76 5.87
CA GLU A 253 -8.13 4.71 4.95
C GLU A 253 -7.30 3.43 5.08
N ASN A 254 -5.97 3.57 5.16
CA ASN A 254 -5.05 2.43 5.08
C ASN A 254 -4.64 1.88 6.46
N PHE A 255 -4.70 2.66 7.55
CA PHE A 255 -4.17 2.27 8.86
C PHE A 255 -5.11 2.49 10.04
N LEU A 256 -6.43 2.66 9.80
CA LEU A 256 -7.45 2.77 10.86
C LEU A 256 -7.25 1.73 11.98
N ILE A 257 -7.01 0.46 11.61
CA ILE A 257 -6.85 -0.66 12.53
C ILE A 257 -5.50 -0.59 13.27
N SER A 258 -4.39 -0.26 12.58
CA SER A 258 -3.08 -0.04 13.23
C SER A 258 -3.14 1.09 14.27
N ILE A 259 -3.84 2.18 13.97
CA ILE A 259 -4.01 3.32 14.89
C ILE A 259 -4.95 2.94 16.04
N TYR A 260 -6.07 2.29 15.73
CA TYR A 260 -7.03 1.79 16.73
C TYR A 260 -6.38 0.82 17.74
N ASN A 261 -5.51 -0.07 17.26
CA ASN A 261 -4.78 -1.05 18.07
C ASN A 261 -3.52 -0.47 18.74
N ARG A 262 -3.26 0.84 18.66
CA ARG A 262 -2.04 1.51 19.18
C ARG A 262 -0.72 0.92 18.63
N ASN A 263 -0.74 0.35 17.43
CA ASN A 263 0.47 -0.04 16.69
C ASN A 263 1.13 1.16 16.00
N LEU A 264 0.34 2.17 15.60
CA LEU A 264 0.78 3.34 14.84
C LEU A 264 0.25 4.64 15.46
N ILE A 265 1.12 5.66 15.50
CA ILE A 265 0.76 7.08 15.64
C ILE A 265 1.31 7.81 14.41
N VAL A 266 0.51 8.66 13.79
CA VAL A 266 0.96 9.51 12.68
C VAL A 266 0.79 10.98 13.07
N LYS A 267 1.74 11.84 12.68
CA LYS A 267 1.61 13.30 12.77
C LYS A 267 1.71 13.93 11.39
N VAL A 268 0.91 14.96 11.14
CA VAL A 268 0.90 15.71 9.87
C VAL A 268 0.97 17.21 10.19
N ASP A 269 2.20 17.72 10.22
CA ASP A 269 2.58 18.90 11.01
C ASP A 269 2.00 18.81 12.45
N GLU A 270 1.14 19.74 12.86
CA GLU A 270 0.53 19.77 14.20
C GLU A 270 -0.55 18.70 14.44
N THR A 271 -1.15 18.12 13.39
CA THR A 271 -2.25 17.16 13.53
C THR A 271 -1.74 15.80 13.97
N VAL A 272 -1.99 15.41 15.22
CA VAL A 272 -1.67 14.08 15.76
C VAL A 272 -2.85 13.13 15.54
N ILE A 273 -2.59 11.99 14.89
CA ILE A 273 -3.53 10.90 14.66
C ILE A 273 -3.07 9.72 15.54
N SER A 274 -3.75 9.51 16.66
CA SER A 274 -3.56 8.37 17.58
C SER A 274 -4.91 7.71 17.88
N ARG A 275 -4.93 6.63 18.68
CA ARG A 275 -6.17 6.01 19.17
C ARG A 275 -7.09 7.02 19.87
N GLU A 276 -6.50 7.97 20.58
CA GLU A 276 -7.17 8.95 21.43
C GLU A 276 -7.77 10.10 20.60
N THR A 277 -7.07 10.57 19.56
CA THR A 277 -7.57 11.62 18.64
C THR A 277 -8.37 11.08 17.45
N LEU A 278 -8.52 9.75 17.33
CA LEU A 278 -9.10 9.10 16.15
C LEU A 278 -10.53 9.57 15.85
N LYS A 279 -11.39 9.68 16.87
CA LYS A 279 -12.76 10.18 16.73
C LYS A 279 -12.78 11.60 16.19
N GLU A 280 -12.05 12.50 16.85
CA GLU A 280 -11.96 13.91 16.47
C GLU A 280 -11.43 14.09 15.04
N THR A 281 -10.42 13.31 14.65
CA THR A 281 -9.85 13.34 13.29
C THR A 281 -10.88 12.93 12.23
N ILE A 282 -11.70 11.90 12.52
CA ILE A 282 -12.78 11.42 11.62
C ILE A 282 -13.91 12.46 11.52
N ASP A 283 -14.32 13.05 12.64
CA ASP A 283 -15.36 14.08 12.71
C ASP A 283 -14.93 15.37 11.99
N ASN A 284 -13.73 15.89 12.29
CA ASN A 284 -13.20 17.13 11.70
C ASN A 284 -13.01 17.03 10.18
N LEU A 285 -12.66 15.85 9.66
CA LEU A 285 -12.59 15.61 8.22
C LEU A 285 -13.96 15.45 7.55
N LYS A 286 -15.07 15.47 8.30
CA LYS A 286 -16.45 15.28 7.80
C LYS A 286 -16.59 13.98 6.98
N ILE A 287 -15.93 12.91 7.45
CA ILE A 287 -15.82 11.63 6.73
C ILE A 287 -17.20 10.99 6.48
N SER A 288 -18.11 11.13 7.43
CA SER A 288 -19.51 10.67 7.38
C SER A 288 -20.36 11.42 6.36
N GLU A 289 -20.21 12.74 6.24
CA GLU A 289 -20.93 13.57 5.25
C GLU A 289 -20.47 13.28 3.81
N LYS A 290 -19.23 12.85 3.65
CA LYS A 290 -18.58 12.59 2.35
C LYS A 290 -18.93 11.17 1.85
N LYS A 291 -19.85 11.09 0.86
CA LYS A 291 -20.27 9.83 0.21
C LYS A 291 -19.14 8.85 -0.16
N LYS A 292 -17.95 9.33 -0.55
CA LYS A 292 -16.81 8.47 -0.92
C LYS A 292 -16.04 7.88 0.27
N SER A 293 -16.18 8.41 1.49
CA SER A 293 -15.33 8.07 2.64
C SER A 293 -16.06 7.52 3.87
N HIS A 294 -17.40 7.59 3.91
CA HIS A 294 -18.22 7.18 5.06
C HIS A 294 -17.80 5.83 5.68
N PHE A 295 -17.34 4.88 4.86
CA PHE A 295 -16.83 3.57 5.28
C PHE A 295 -15.75 3.62 6.38
N ILE A 296 -14.92 4.67 6.46
CA ILE A 296 -13.92 4.82 7.54
C ILE A 296 -14.63 5.03 8.89
N GLY A 297 -15.72 5.80 8.90
CA GLY A 297 -16.58 5.97 10.07
C GLY A 297 -17.24 4.64 10.45
N ASP A 298 -17.82 3.92 9.48
CA ASP A 298 -18.45 2.61 9.70
C ASP A 298 -17.49 1.59 10.31
N TYR A 299 -16.28 1.45 9.74
CA TYR A 299 -15.28 0.53 10.27
C TYR A 299 -14.76 1.00 11.65
N TYR A 300 -14.74 2.30 11.94
CA TYR A 300 -14.46 2.80 13.29
C TYR A 300 -15.59 2.46 14.29
N ARG A 301 -16.86 2.51 13.85
CA ARG A 301 -18.01 2.02 14.64
C ARG A 301 -17.88 0.52 14.93
N VAL A 302 -17.59 -0.31 13.92
CA VAL A 302 -17.31 -1.76 14.09
C VAL A 302 -16.20 -1.99 15.12
N LEU A 303 -15.08 -1.27 15.02
CA LEU A 303 -13.96 -1.42 15.93
C LEU A 303 -14.32 -1.05 17.37
N LEU A 304 -15.09 0.04 17.58
CA LEU A 304 -15.59 0.46 18.89
C LEU A 304 -16.58 -0.57 19.46
N SER A 305 -17.60 -0.95 18.70
CA SER A 305 -18.66 -1.88 19.12
C SER A 305 -18.15 -3.31 19.37
N THR A 306 -16.94 -3.66 18.93
CA THR A 306 -16.35 -5.00 19.16
C THR A 306 -15.19 -4.98 20.16
N SER A 307 -15.16 -4.02 21.11
CA SER A 307 -14.07 -3.93 22.09
C SER A 307 -14.41 -3.22 23.40
N GLY A 308 -13.90 -3.78 24.51
CA GLY A 308 -14.10 -3.23 25.85
C GLY A 308 -15.56 -3.27 26.28
N ASN A 309 -15.99 -2.26 27.04
CA ASN A 309 -17.34 -2.19 27.59
C ASN A 309 -18.39 -1.63 26.59
N ASN A 310 -18.03 -1.47 25.32
CA ASN A 310 -18.87 -0.90 24.26
C ASN A 310 -19.53 -1.97 23.37
N VAL A 311 -19.49 -3.24 23.78
CA VAL A 311 -20.15 -4.33 23.05
C VAL A 311 -21.66 -4.14 23.09
N VAL A 312 -22.28 -4.29 21.92
CA VAL A 312 -23.72 -4.17 21.69
C VAL A 312 -24.26 -5.46 21.06
N ASP A 313 -25.53 -5.77 21.27
CA ASP A 313 -26.08 -7.10 20.97
C ASP A 313 -26.02 -7.45 19.47
N ASN A 314 -26.11 -6.43 18.60
CA ASN A 314 -25.93 -6.53 17.14
C ASN A 314 -24.46 -6.55 16.68
N SER A 315 -23.50 -6.83 17.56
CA SER A 315 -22.06 -6.87 17.25
C SER A 315 -21.38 -8.16 17.69
N PHE A 316 -20.41 -8.60 16.88
CA PHE A 316 -19.78 -9.91 17.04
C PHE A 316 -18.26 -9.81 16.90
N LEU A 317 -17.54 -10.56 17.74
CA LEU A 317 -16.11 -10.78 17.66
C LEU A 317 -15.85 -12.29 17.59
N LEU A 318 -15.24 -12.73 16.49
CA LEU A 318 -14.84 -14.11 16.26
C LEU A 318 -13.32 -14.18 16.08
N GLY A 319 -12.70 -15.27 16.55
CA GLY A 319 -11.34 -15.64 16.21
C GLY A 319 -11.17 -17.15 16.30
N ASP A 320 -10.59 -17.74 15.26
CA ASP A 320 -10.31 -19.17 15.11
C ASP A 320 -9.27 -19.35 13.98
N ASN A 321 -8.85 -20.58 13.72
CA ASN A 321 -7.91 -20.94 12.67
C ASN A 321 -8.61 -21.05 11.31
N PHE A 322 -8.00 -20.52 10.24
CA PHE A 322 -8.49 -20.78 8.89
C PHE A 322 -7.78 -22.00 8.27
N LYS A 323 -8.43 -23.16 8.35
CA LYS A 323 -7.86 -24.48 7.96
C LYS A 323 -6.54 -24.75 8.70
N ASP A 324 -5.58 -25.41 8.04
CA ASP A 324 -4.27 -25.80 8.58
C ASP A 324 -3.26 -24.64 8.73
N LEU A 325 -3.71 -23.39 8.54
CA LEU A 325 -2.91 -22.19 8.74
C LEU A 325 -2.90 -21.79 10.23
N ASP A 326 -3.35 -20.59 10.57
CA ASP A 326 -3.46 -20.05 11.93
C ASP A 326 -4.52 -18.94 12.01
N ASP A 327 -4.53 -18.18 13.11
CA ASP A 327 -5.68 -17.38 13.56
C ASP A 327 -6.08 -16.22 12.64
N PHE A 328 -7.38 -16.01 12.50
CA PHE A 328 -7.99 -14.75 12.05
C PHE A 328 -8.72 -14.03 13.19
N GLU A 329 -9.05 -12.76 13.00
CA GLU A 329 -10.00 -12.02 13.83
C GLU A 329 -11.06 -11.37 12.93
N LEU A 330 -12.34 -11.69 13.15
CA LEU A 330 -13.48 -11.12 12.41
C LEU A 330 -14.40 -10.37 13.38
N ARG A 331 -14.50 -9.05 13.16
CA ARG A 331 -15.38 -8.12 13.87
C ARG A 331 -16.55 -7.76 12.99
N ILE A 332 -17.77 -7.71 13.52
CA ILE A 332 -18.99 -7.40 12.77
C ILE A 332 -19.88 -6.47 13.60
N LEU A 333 -20.59 -5.54 12.93
CA LEU A 333 -21.70 -4.76 13.47
C LEU A 333 -22.83 -4.74 12.43
N TYR A 334 -24.05 -5.14 12.81
CA TYR A 334 -25.24 -5.13 11.95
C TYR A 334 -26.09 -3.88 12.21
N ASP A 335 -26.00 -2.92 11.30
CA ASP A 335 -26.65 -1.61 11.34
C ASP A 335 -26.58 -0.97 9.93
N ASP A 336 -27.25 0.16 9.69
CA ASP A 336 -27.19 0.90 8.42
C ASP A 336 -25.78 1.46 8.16
N LEU A 337 -25.03 0.72 7.33
CA LEU A 337 -23.58 0.79 7.16
C LEU A 337 -23.21 0.32 5.74
N ASN A 338 -21.98 0.58 5.27
CA ASN A 338 -21.55 0.37 3.88
C ASN A 338 -21.66 -1.05 3.26
N ARG A 339 -22.01 -2.10 4.02
CA ARG A 339 -22.22 -3.49 3.56
C ARG A 339 -20.97 -4.15 2.96
N LYS A 340 -19.81 -3.98 3.63
CA LYS A 340 -18.52 -4.56 3.24
C LYS A 340 -17.73 -5.12 4.45
N VAL A 341 -16.67 -5.87 4.13
CA VAL A 341 -15.67 -6.34 5.10
C VAL A 341 -14.30 -5.74 4.74
N LEU A 342 -13.70 -4.96 5.63
CA LEU A 342 -12.31 -4.51 5.49
C LEU A 342 -11.37 -5.71 5.70
N ILE A 343 -10.56 -6.06 4.71
CA ILE A 343 -9.54 -7.12 4.81
C ILE A 343 -8.17 -6.51 5.14
N SER A 344 -7.51 -6.99 6.19
CA SER A 344 -6.28 -6.39 6.74
C SER A 344 -5.20 -7.40 7.13
N ARG A 345 -3.93 -6.97 7.03
CA ARG A 345 -2.74 -7.69 7.53
C ARG A 345 -2.69 -7.70 9.07
N SER A 346 -1.88 -8.59 9.65
CA SER A 346 -1.63 -8.68 11.10
C SER A 346 -1.20 -7.35 11.76
N ASN A 347 -0.44 -6.52 11.04
CA ASN A 347 0.01 -5.19 11.52
C ASN A 347 -1.11 -4.13 11.57
N GLY A 348 -2.29 -4.40 10.98
CA GLY A 348 -3.45 -3.51 10.91
C GLY A 348 -3.56 -2.66 9.63
N MET A 349 -2.72 -2.91 8.62
CA MET A 349 -2.87 -2.27 7.32
C MET A 349 -4.04 -2.87 6.52
N LYS A 350 -4.92 -2.01 5.99
CA LYS A 350 -5.96 -2.37 5.02
C LYS A 350 -5.32 -2.82 3.70
N ILE A 351 -5.80 -3.94 3.17
CA ILE A 351 -5.50 -4.40 1.81
C ILE A 351 -6.64 -3.93 0.90
N PHE A 352 -7.85 -4.50 1.05
CA PHE A 352 -9.04 -4.12 0.26
C PHE A 352 -10.35 -4.28 1.05
N ASP A 353 -11.46 -3.81 0.48
CA ASP A 353 -12.80 -4.12 0.98
C ASP A 353 -13.42 -5.29 0.19
N LEU A 354 -13.88 -6.33 0.86
CA LEU A 354 -14.73 -7.36 0.25
C LEU A 354 -16.17 -6.83 0.14
N ASP A 355 -16.77 -6.94 -1.04
CA ASP A 355 -18.08 -6.37 -1.39
C ASP A 355 -19.11 -7.44 -1.81
N ARG A 356 -20.26 -7.00 -2.34
CA ARG A 356 -21.33 -7.83 -2.98
C ARG A 356 -21.94 -8.90 -2.06
N PHE A 357 -22.34 -8.48 -0.87
CA PHE A 357 -23.18 -9.25 0.05
C PHE A 357 -24.67 -9.08 -0.30
N PRO A 358 -25.57 -9.97 0.17
CA PRO A 358 -27.01 -9.85 -0.03
C PRO A 358 -27.54 -8.49 0.44
N SER A 359 -28.46 -7.89 -0.33
CA SER A 359 -28.99 -6.55 -0.06
C SER A 359 -29.88 -6.45 1.18
N SER A 360 -30.36 -7.59 1.70
CA SER A 360 -31.13 -7.68 2.95
C SER A 360 -30.28 -7.55 4.22
N LEU A 361 -28.94 -7.65 4.13
CA LEU A 361 -28.05 -7.48 5.27
C LEU A 361 -27.48 -6.07 5.30
N GLN A 362 -27.75 -5.30 6.35
CA GLN A 362 -27.08 -4.02 6.62
C GLN A 362 -26.02 -4.25 7.71
N PHE A 363 -24.74 -4.02 7.38
CA PHE A 363 -23.63 -4.29 8.29
C PHE A 363 -22.32 -3.58 7.87
N SER A 364 -21.32 -3.62 8.74
CA SER A 364 -19.92 -3.56 8.34
C SER A 364 -19.09 -4.52 9.17
N ALA A 365 -17.93 -4.91 8.65
CA ALA A 365 -17.05 -5.84 9.32
C ALA A 365 -15.56 -5.54 9.06
N VAL A 366 -14.70 -6.07 9.92
CA VAL A 366 -13.24 -6.01 9.81
C VAL A 366 -12.69 -7.42 9.99
N PHE A 367 -11.94 -7.91 8.99
CA PHE A 367 -11.24 -9.18 9.01
C PHE A 367 -9.73 -8.93 9.06
N THR A 368 -9.06 -9.50 10.06
CA THR A 368 -7.62 -9.37 10.29
C THR A 368 -6.96 -10.74 10.19
N LEU A 369 -5.91 -10.86 9.37
CA LEU A 369 -5.07 -12.04 9.27
C LEU A 369 -4.08 -11.99 10.43
N LYS A 370 -4.39 -12.59 11.59
CA LYS A 370 -3.60 -12.41 12.81
C LYS A 370 -2.34 -13.26 12.82
N GLY A 371 -2.49 -14.55 12.52
CA GLY A 371 -1.42 -15.53 12.54
C GLY A 371 -0.40 -15.36 11.42
N GLU A 372 0.83 -15.81 11.66
CA GLU A 372 1.97 -15.60 10.77
C GLU A 372 1.87 -16.40 9.46
N LYS A 373 1.34 -17.63 9.50
CA LYS A 373 1.16 -18.48 8.31
C LYS A 373 0.07 -17.92 7.41
N LEU A 374 -1.07 -17.54 7.99
CA LEU A 374 -2.22 -16.99 7.29
C LEU A 374 -1.87 -15.64 6.66
N ASN A 375 -1.29 -14.72 7.43
CA ASN A 375 -0.78 -13.46 6.92
C ASN A 375 0.34 -13.67 5.87
N GLY A 376 1.23 -14.64 6.08
CA GLY A 376 2.32 -14.99 5.17
C GLY A 376 1.85 -15.48 3.80
N TYR A 377 0.99 -16.51 3.78
CA TYR A 377 0.40 -17.10 2.57
C TYR A 377 -0.38 -16.05 1.76
N PHE A 378 -1.23 -15.27 2.42
CA PHE A 378 -2.03 -14.27 1.72
C PHE A 378 -1.21 -13.06 1.23
N ARG A 379 -0.10 -12.71 1.90
CA ARG A 379 0.84 -11.68 1.44
C ARG A 379 1.62 -12.09 0.17
N GLU A 380 1.84 -13.37 -0.10
CA GLU A 380 2.42 -13.83 -1.38
C GLU A 380 1.49 -13.58 -2.60
N MET A 381 0.19 -13.38 -2.37
CA MET A 381 -0.77 -12.97 -3.40
C MET A 381 -0.89 -11.45 -3.58
N GLU A 382 -0.26 -10.63 -2.74
CA GLU A 382 -0.56 -9.19 -2.68
C GLU A 382 -0.07 -8.39 -3.90
N SER A 383 -0.86 -7.42 -4.36
CA SER A 383 -0.47 -6.51 -5.44
C SER A 383 0.71 -5.61 -5.02
N PRO A 384 1.50 -5.07 -5.96
CA PRO A 384 2.56 -4.10 -5.66
C PRO A 384 2.09 -2.76 -5.08
N GLN A 385 0.78 -2.49 -5.16
CA GLN A 385 0.08 -1.35 -4.59
C GLN A 385 -0.57 -1.69 -3.23
N HIS A 386 -0.38 -2.95 -2.78
CA HIS A 386 -0.86 -3.49 -1.51
C HIS A 386 -2.38 -3.38 -1.34
N ASP A 387 -3.11 -3.43 -2.45
CA ASP A 387 -4.53 -3.07 -2.60
C ASP A 387 -5.45 -4.19 -3.13
N ASN A 388 -4.90 -5.38 -3.42
CA ASN A 388 -5.65 -6.53 -3.92
C ASN A 388 -4.86 -7.85 -3.68
N TRP A 389 -5.53 -8.99 -3.86
CA TRP A 389 -4.91 -10.30 -4.00
C TRP A 389 -5.06 -10.86 -5.42
N GLU A 390 -3.93 -11.21 -6.03
CA GLU A 390 -3.78 -11.79 -7.36
C GLU A 390 -3.18 -13.21 -7.21
N PRO A 391 -4.00 -14.29 -7.20
CA PRO A 391 -3.53 -15.65 -6.96
C PRO A 391 -2.39 -16.14 -7.85
N ASP A 392 -2.33 -15.63 -9.08
CA ASP A 392 -1.35 -16.03 -10.07
C ASP A 392 0.08 -15.51 -9.75
N ARG A 393 0.26 -14.73 -8.66
CA ARG A 393 1.55 -14.35 -8.07
C ARG A 393 2.15 -15.41 -7.14
N HIS A 394 1.29 -16.25 -6.55
CA HIS A 394 1.65 -17.13 -5.45
C HIS A 394 2.28 -18.43 -5.98
N SER A 395 3.23 -18.99 -5.22
CA SER A 395 3.99 -20.18 -5.63
C SER A 395 3.17 -21.48 -5.61
N ASP A 396 2.29 -21.64 -4.61
CA ASP A 396 1.28 -22.72 -4.55
C ASP A 396 0.16 -22.53 -5.59
N LYS A 397 -0.06 -23.55 -6.43
CA LYS A 397 -1.10 -23.61 -7.46
C LYS A 397 -2.53 -23.61 -6.89
N ASN A 398 -2.72 -23.94 -5.61
CA ASN A 398 -4.02 -23.91 -4.95
C ASN A 398 -4.42 -22.51 -4.43
N ALA A 399 -3.56 -21.49 -4.51
CA ALA A 399 -3.84 -20.14 -4.00
C ALA A 399 -5.18 -19.55 -4.48
N LYS A 400 -5.57 -19.85 -5.73
CA LYS A 400 -6.85 -19.44 -6.33
C LYS A 400 -8.07 -20.10 -5.66
N ASN A 401 -7.93 -21.34 -5.22
CA ASN A 401 -8.95 -22.04 -4.43
C ASN A 401 -8.95 -21.53 -2.99
N MET A 402 -7.78 -21.41 -2.35
CA MET A 402 -7.66 -20.92 -0.97
C MET A 402 -8.26 -19.51 -0.81
N LEU A 403 -8.03 -18.61 -1.78
CA LEU A 403 -8.66 -17.28 -1.82
C LEU A 403 -10.18 -17.33 -1.98
N LYS A 404 -10.69 -18.23 -2.82
CA LYS A 404 -12.14 -18.44 -3.02
C LYS A 404 -12.78 -18.97 -1.74
N GLU A 405 -12.13 -19.90 -1.07
CA GLU A 405 -12.59 -20.52 0.18
C GLU A 405 -12.58 -19.52 1.34
N LEU A 406 -11.54 -18.68 1.48
CA LEU A 406 -11.53 -17.61 2.49
C LEU A 406 -12.67 -16.61 2.25
N LYS A 407 -12.86 -16.16 1.01
CA LYS A 407 -13.95 -15.25 0.66
C LYS A 407 -15.33 -15.88 0.88
N LEU A 408 -15.48 -17.19 0.68
CA LEU A 408 -16.71 -17.93 0.98
C LEU A 408 -16.93 -18.11 2.49
N PHE A 409 -15.89 -18.43 3.26
CA PHE A 409 -15.93 -18.56 4.72
C PHE A 409 -16.40 -17.25 5.39
N ILE A 410 -15.78 -16.12 5.03
CA ILE A 410 -16.17 -14.80 5.52
C ILE A 410 -17.64 -14.50 5.16
N ARG A 411 -18.04 -14.77 3.91
CA ARG A 411 -19.44 -14.59 3.45
C ARG A 411 -20.43 -15.44 4.24
N ASN A 412 -20.10 -16.70 4.49
CA ASN A 412 -20.96 -17.60 5.25
C ASN A 412 -21.15 -17.09 6.69
N LYS A 413 -20.07 -16.69 7.39
CA LYS A 413 -20.17 -16.16 8.76
C LYS A 413 -20.95 -14.85 8.85
N ILE A 414 -20.85 -13.98 7.85
CA ILE A 414 -21.65 -12.74 7.76
C ILE A 414 -23.14 -13.03 7.52
N VAL A 415 -23.48 -14.06 6.73
CA VAL A 415 -24.89 -14.45 6.50
C VAL A 415 -25.47 -15.23 7.68
N GLU A 416 -24.67 -16.09 8.31
CA GLU A 416 -25.02 -16.90 9.48
C GLU A 416 -25.40 -16.01 10.68
N LEU A 417 -24.51 -15.12 11.11
CA LEU A 417 -24.80 -14.23 12.25
C LEU A 417 -25.81 -13.12 11.90
N GLY A 418 -25.88 -12.73 10.63
CA GLY A 418 -26.83 -11.72 10.15
C GLY A 418 -28.27 -12.18 10.21
N LYS A 419 -28.54 -13.48 10.04
CA LYS A 419 -29.89 -14.05 10.27
C LYS A 419 -30.28 -13.95 11.73
N ASN A 420 -29.45 -14.45 12.63
CA ASN A 420 -29.73 -14.45 14.07
C ASN A 420 -29.97 -13.01 14.58
N ALA A 421 -29.11 -12.05 14.20
CA ALA A 421 -29.26 -10.65 14.60
C ALA A 421 -30.52 -9.95 14.03
N ILE A 422 -31.10 -10.47 12.95
CA ILE A 422 -32.39 -10.03 12.41
C ILE A 422 -33.54 -10.74 13.14
N GLU A 423 -33.43 -12.05 13.39
CA GLU A 423 -34.41 -12.84 14.14
C GLU A 423 -34.59 -12.30 15.58
N ASP A 424 -33.49 -11.96 16.28
CA ASP A 424 -33.50 -11.30 17.61
C ASP A 424 -34.12 -9.87 17.58
N GLN A 425 -34.16 -9.21 16.41
CA GLN A 425 -34.89 -7.93 16.22
C GLN A 425 -36.34 -8.13 15.79
N MET A 426 -36.67 -9.25 15.14
CA MET A 426 -38.03 -9.58 14.68
C MET A 426 -38.99 -9.96 15.82
N ASP A 427 -38.48 -10.26 17.01
CA ASP A 427 -39.30 -10.41 18.23
C ASP A 427 -39.83 -9.05 18.77
N ALA A 428 -39.39 -7.91 18.19
CA ALA A 428 -39.78 -6.57 18.62
C ALA A 428 -40.77 -5.85 17.68
N ASP A 429 -40.87 -6.21 16.39
CA ASP A 429 -41.80 -5.58 15.44
C ASP A 429 -42.26 -6.50 14.28
N GLY A 430 -43.42 -6.21 13.70
CA GLY A 430 -44.24 -7.18 12.97
C GLY A 430 -43.66 -7.79 11.67
N ILE A 431 -43.81 -9.12 11.53
CA ILE A 431 -43.32 -9.92 10.40
C ILE A 431 -44.14 -9.69 9.11
N GLY A 432 -43.43 -9.52 7.98
CA GLY A 432 -44.03 -9.51 6.63
C GLY A 432 -42.99 -9.66 5.51
N ASP A 433 -42.19 -8.62 5.28
CA ASP A 433 -41.47 -8.42 4.00
C ASP A 433 -39.99 -8.88 3.98
N PHE A 434 -39.48 -9.50 5.06
CA PHE A 434 -38.03 -9.74 5.24
C PHE A 434 -37.48 -11.09 4.77
N LEU A 435 -38.29 -11.96 4.17
CA LEU A 435 -37.85 -13.26 3.62
C LEU A 435 -37.44 -13.17 2.14
N PRO A 436 -36.16 -13.37 1.76
CA PRO A 436 -35.73 -13.30 0.36
C PRO A 436 -35.85 -14.65 -0.36
N ASP A 437 -36.55 -14.69 -1.50
CA ASP A 437 -36.68 -15.87 -2.38
C ASP A 437 -35.33 -16.48 -2.80
N ASP A 438 -34.27 -15.67 -2.89
CA ASP A 438 -32.93 -16.08 -3.33
C ASP A 438 -32.31 -17.22 -2.50
N LEU A 439 -32.76 -17.43 -1.25
CA LEU A 439 -32.30 -18.55 -0.42
C LEU A 439 -32.61 -19.93 -1.02
N ILE A 440 -33.70 -20.05 -1.80
CA ILE A 440 -34.16 -21.31 -2.40
C ILE A 440 -33.14 -21.87 -3.41
N PHE A 441 -32.28 -21.03 -4.00
CA PHE A 441 -31.24 -21.45 -4.94
C PHE A 441 -30.03 -22.14 -4.28
N LEU A 442 -29.83 -22.00 -2.96
CA LEU A 442 -28.73 -22.66 -2.25
C LEU A 442 -29.07 -24.09 -1.81
N GLU A 443 -30.35 -24.40 -1.60
CA GLU A 443 -30.76 -25.73 -1.14
C GLU A 443 -30.92 -26.74 -2.28
N LYS A 444 -31.50 -26.33 -3.42
CA LYS A 444 -31.68 -27.23 -4.59
C LYS A 444 -30.38 -27.88 -5.07
N LYS A 445 -29.26 -27.18 -5.01
CA LYS A 445 -27.93 -27.72 -5.35
C LYS A 445 -27.44 -28.83 -4.42
N LYS A 446 -27.98 -28.98 -3.20
CA LYS A 446 -27.64 -30.11 -2.30
C LYS A 446 -28.46 -31.37 -2.58
N GLU A 447 -29.53 -31.28 -3.35
CA GLU A 447 -30.38 -32.42 -3.73
C GLU A 447 -29.97 -33.02 -5.07
N GLU A 448 -29.64 -32.18 -6.06
CA GLU A 448 -29.22 -32.65 -7.40
C GLU A 448 -27.92 -33.49 -7.35
N ASP A 449 -26.96 -33.13 -6.48
CA ASP A 449 -25.69 -33.86 -6.28
C ASP A 449 -25.83 -35.27 -5.64
N LYS A 450 -27.06 -35.74 -5.32
CA LYS A 450 -27.29 -37.03 -4.63
C LYS A 450 -27.85 -38.17 -5.48
N ILE A 451 -28.25 -37.93 -6.75
CA ILE A 451 -28.92 -38.95 -7.58
C ILE A 451 -28.12 -39.24 -8.86
N ASP A 452 -26.98 -39.93 -8.75
CA ASP A 452 -26.36 -40.55 -9.94
C ASP A 452 -25.50 -41.80 -9.66
N LYS A 453 -26.15 -42.88 -9.18
CA LYS A 453 -25.60 -44.25 -9.20
C LYS A 453 -26.70 -45.34 -9.25
N VAL A 454 -27.11 -45.73 -10.46
CA VAL A 454 -27.12 -47.14 -10.92
C VAL A 454 -27.02 -47.13 -12.44
N SER A 455 -25.97 -47.73 -13.01
CA SER A 455 -25.93 -48.08 -14.42
C SER A 455 -26.40 -49.52 -14.60
N ASP A 456 -27.34 -49.79 -15.51
CA ASP A 456 -27.43 -51.13 -16.10
C ASP A 456 -27.86 -51.10 -17.58
N LYS A 457 -27.61 -52.22 -18.28
CA LYS A 457 -27.62 -52.34 -19.74
C LYS A 457 -28.94 -52.93 -20.23
N THR A 458 -29.29 -52.64 -21.49
CA THR A 458 -29.25 -53.64 -22.60
C THR A 458 -29.69 -53.06 -23.96
N LYS A 459 -29.17 -53.64 -25.03
CA LYS A 459 -29.37 -53.27 -26.45
C LYS A 459 -30.80 -53.53 -26.96
N LYS A 460 -31.26 -52.74 -27.96
CA LYS A 460 -31.49 -53.27 -29.32
C LYS A 460 -31.71 -52.18 -30.40
N MET A 461 -31.41 -52.59 -31.64
CA MET A 461 -31.63 -51.89 -32.94
C MET A 461 -33.05 -52.20 -33.48
N GLU A 462 -33.56 -51.64 -34.59
CA GLU A 462 -33.03 -50.60 -35.52
C GLU A 462 -34.11 -49.50 -35.75
N LEU A 463 -34.55 -48.96 -36.91
CA LEU A 463 -34.30 -49.17 -38.35
C LEU A 463 -34.31 -47.80 -39.08
N LYS A 464 -35.01 -47.65 -40.22
CA LYS A 464 -34.97 -46.48 -41.12
C LYS A 464 -36.31 -46.20 -41.79
N SER A 465 -36.49 -44.95 -42.20
CA SER A 465 -36.95 -44.61 -43.56
C SER A 465 -36.19 -43.36 -44.05
N VAL A 466 -36.21 -43.10 -45.36
CA VAL A 466 -35.38 -42.10 -46.07
C VAL A 466 -36.24 -41.41 -47.15
N ASP A 467 -35.68 -40.37 -47.79
CA ASP A 467 -36.16 -39.59 -48.96
C ASP A 467 -36.87 -38.26 -48.66
N SER A 468 -36.62 -37.15 -49.37
CA SER A 468 -35.67 -36.90 -50.47
C SER A 468 -35.20 -35.42 -50.57
N VAL A 469 -34.20 -35.19 -51.43
CA VAL A 469 -33.68 -33.90 -51.94
C VAL A 469 -33.82 -33.95 -53.50
N PRO A 470 -33.62 -32.90 -54.34
CA PRO A 470 -33.06 -31.56 -54.08
C PRO A 470 -33.74 -30.37 -54.81
N ARG A 471 -33.17 -29.15 -54.69
CA ARG A 471 -32.61 -28.42 -55.85
C ARG A 471 -31.76 -27.19 -55.45
N LYS A 472 -30.63 -27.00 -56.15
CA LYS A 472 -29.88 -25.74 -56.28
C LYS A 472 -30.05 -25.19 -57.70
N ARG A 473 -29.96 -23.87 -57.87
CA ARG A 473 -29.16 -23.15 -58.90
C ARG A 473 -29.26 -21.64 -58.61
N ASN A 474 -28.13 -20.96 -58.39
CA ASN A 474 -27.33 -20.20 -59.38
C ASN A 474 -27.97 -18.83 -59.72
N ALA A 475 -27.21 -17.78 -60.02
CA ALA A 475 -25.74 -17.70 -60.22
C ALA A 475 -25.11 -16.64 -59.31
#